data_AF-A0A847WXL6-F1
#
_entry.id   AF-A0A847WXL6-F1
#
_cell.length_a   1.000
_cell.length_b   1.000
_cell.length_c   1.000
_cell.angle_alpha   90.00
_cell.angle_beta   90.00
_cell.angle_gamma   90.00
#
_symmetry.space_group_name_H-M   'P 1'
#
loop_
_entity.id
_entity.type
_entity.pdbx_description
1 polymer ?
#
loop_
_entity_poly.entity_id
_entity_poly.type
_entity_poly.pdbx_seq_one_letter_code
_entity_poly.pdbx_strand_id
1 'polypeptide(L)'
;MKQIWAALVLGLVPMVPAVAFDDASQAVIDRAKVGKLLSIDDVATLMMGAERWCYNQQDYECAWSDIYLSTDADGATFEISHPWSDAVDIAFVSEGVFRDGRYICENAYNWVPSVRAYERGDGWALEGRELAALKAEIAETVDTSDDHACFDYIYRGHDRDEETITLLQRDYAGPDGNVLGEATVTLHFNRDTADELGWYF
;
A
#
# COMPACT_ATOMS: atom_id res chain seq x y z
N MET A 1 -51.88 -48.57 -0.67
CA MET A 1 -50.67 -48.33 -1.48
C MET A 1 -50.52 -46.85 -1.75
N LYS A 2 -49.54 -46.18 -1.13
CA LYS A 2 -48.72 -45.08 -1.66
C LYS A 2 -47.90 -44.49 -0.50
N GLN A 3 -46.68 -45.00 -0.35
CA GLN A 3 -45.66 -44.39 0.49
C GLN A 3 -45.08 -43.19 -0.28
N ILE A 4 -45.17 -42.00 0.30
CA ILE A 4 -44.49 -40.80 -0.20
C ILE A 4 -43.15 -40.75 0.53
N TRP A 5 -42.08 -41.11 -0.18
CA TRP A 5 -40.71 -40.92 0.28
C TRP A 5 -40.31 -39.48 -0.02
N ALA A 6 -40.23 -38.63 1.00
CA ALA A 6 -39.61 -37.32 0.90
C ALA A 6 -38.10 -37.49 1.05
N ALA A 7 -37.36 -37.44 -0.06
CA ALA A 7 -35.91 -37.40 -0.06
C ALA A 7 -35.45 -35.99 0.34
N LEU A 8 -34.93 -35.86 1.56
CA LEU A 8 -34.27 -34.67 2.05
C LEU A 8 -32.87 -34.61 1.43
N VAL A 9 -32.72 -33.95 0.29
CA VAL A 9 -31.40 -33.63 -0.29
C VAL A 9 -30.87 -32.41 0.45
N LEU A 10 -30.11 -32.67 1.53
CA LEU A 10 -29.22 -31.68 2.12
C LEU A 10 -28.15 -31.34 1.07
N GLY A 11 -28.34 -30.21 0.40
CA GLY A 11 -27.32 -29.63 -0.46
C GLY A 11 -26.10 -29.30 0.38
N LEU A 12 -25.06 -30.12 0.26
CA LEU A 12 -23.70 -29.77 0.65
C LEU A 12 -23.28 -28.60 -0.24
N VAL A 13 -23.45 -27.38 0.27
CA VAL A 13 -22.76 -26.21 -0.29
C VAL A 13 -21.27 -26.47 -0.05
N PRO A 14 -20.43 -26.63 -1.09
CA PRO A 14 -19.01 -26.70 -0.88
C PRO A 14 -18.58 -25.38 -0.23
N MET A 15 -18.14 -25.45 1.02
CA MET A 15 -17.38 -24.37 1.64
C MET A 15 -16.06 -24.32 0.86
N VAL A 16 -16.02 -23.54 -0.20
CA VAL A 16 -14.74 -23.11 -0.75
C VAL A 16 -14.10 -22.31 0.38
N PRO A 17 -12.92 -22.71 0.90
CA PRO A 17 -12.23 -21.86 1.84
C PRO A 17 -12.01 -20.52 1.15
N ALA A 18 -12.61 -19.45 1.68
CA ALA A 18 -12.19 -18.12 1.32
C ALA A 18 -10.70 -18.05 1.69
N VAL A 19 -9.85 -17.99 0.67
CA VAL A 19 -8.43 -17.76 0.89
C VAL A 19 -8.34 -16.25 1.11
N ALA A 20 -8.01 -15.86 2.35
CA ALA A 20 -7.89 -14.46 2.79
C ALA A 20 -6.86 -13.66 1.97
N PHE A 21 -5.97 -14.36 1.28
CA PHE A 21 -4.91 -13.80 0.45
C PHE A 21 -4.91 -14.53 -0.90
N ASP A 22 -4.48 -13.87 -1.97
CA ASP A 22 -4.20 -14.58 -3.22
C ASP A 22 -3.06 -15.60 -3.04
N ASP A 23 -2.98 -16.58 -3.94
CA ASP A 23 -2.01 -17.68 -3.83
C ASP A 23 -0.54 -17.20 -3.75
N ALA A 24 -0.20 -16.10 -4.44
CA ALA A 24 1.17 -15.58 -4.45
C ALA A 24 1.50 -14.90 -3.12
N SER A 25 0.58 -14.08 -2.59
CA SER A 25 0.69 -13.44 -1.28
C SER A 25 0.70 -14.48 -0.15
N GLN A 26 -0.14 -15.51 -0.23
CA GLN A 26 -0.14 -16.62 0.73
C GLN A 26 1.20 -17.35 0.72
N ALA A 27 1.80 -17.59 -0.46
CA ALA A 27 3.11 -18.21 -0.54
C ALA A 27 4.20 -17.36 0.15
N VAL A 28 4.12 -16.02 0.08
CA VAL A 28 5.03 -15.11 0.80
C VAL A 28 4.85 -15.30 2.30
N ILE A 29 3.61 -15.27 2.79
CA ILE A 29 3.27 -15.46 4.21
C ILE A 29 3.83 -16.80 4.73
N ASP A 30 3.66 -17.89 3.97
CA ASP A 30 4.07 -19.24 4.38
C ASP A 30 5.59 -19.38 4.59
N ARG A 31 6.40 -18.60 3.86
CA ARG A 31 7.87 -18.60 3.99
C ARG A 31 8.41 -17.49 4.89
N ALA A 32 7.63 -16.43 5.10
CA ALA A 32 8.02 -15.28 5.90
C ALA A 32 8.28 -15.67 7.35
N LYS A 33 9.21 -14.94 7.99
CA LYS A 33 9.57 -15.15 9.40
C LYS A 33 9.49 -13.83 10.13
N VAL A 34 8.74 -13.80 11.22
CA VAL A 34 8.62 -12.61 12.06
C VAL A 34 9.99 -12.11 12.48
N GLY A 35 10.22 -10.80 12.30
CA GLY A 35 11.49 -10.14 12.59
C GLY A 35 12.58 -10.37 11.56
N LYS A 36 12.28 -10.97 10.41
CA LYS A 36 13.21 -11.12 9.29
C LYS A 36 12.86 -10.21 8.14
N LEU A 37 13.91 -9.81 7.42
CA LEU A 37 13.80 -9.09 6.17
C LEU A 37 13.05 -9.95 5.14
N LEU A 38 12.15 -9.31 4.41
CA LEU A 38 11.63 -9.85 3.17
C LEU A 38 12.62 -9.56 2.04
N SER A 39 12.71 -10.46 1.06
CA SER A 39 13.39 -10.14 -0.21
C SER A 39 12.57 -9.11 -0.97
N ILE A 40 13.21 -8.34 -1.86
CA ILE A 40 12.46 -7.37 -2.66
C ILE A 40 11.41 -8.04 -3.56
N ASP A 41 11.66 -9.26 -4.03
CA ASP A 41 10.69 -10.04 -4.81
C ASP A 41 9.44 -10.40 -3.99
N ASP A 42 9.62 -10.73 -2.70
CA ASP A 42 8.51 -11.00 -1.78
C ASP A 42 7.72 -9.72 -1.52
N VAL A 43 8.42 -8.59 -1.33
CA VAL A 43 7.79 -7.27 -1.19
C VAL A 43 7.01 -6.92 -2.46
N ALA A 44 7.59 -7.07 -3.65
CA ALA A 44 6.93 -6.81 -4.93
C ALA A 44 5.69 -7.67 -5.14
N THR A 45 5.72 -8.93 -4.69
CA THR A 45 4.54 -9.81 -4.69
C THR A 45 3.44 -9.22 -3.81
N LEU A 46 3.77 -8.82 -2.57
CA LEU A 46 2.80 -8.21 -1.65
C LEU A 46 2.31 -6.83 -2.13
N MET A 47 3.16 -6.07 -2.81
CA MET A 47 2.82 -4.77 -3.41
C MET A 47 1.64 -4.93 -4.37
N MET A 48 1.72 -5.91 -5.27
CA MET A 48 0.67 -6.15 -6.27
C MET A 48 -0.56 -6.89 -5.73
N GLY A 49 -0.44 -7.60 -4.61
CA GLY A 49 -1.55 -8.35 -4.02
C GLY A 49 -2.44 -7.54 -3.08
N ALA A 50 -1.91 -6.48 -2.46
CA ALA A 50 -2.65 -5.66 -1.52
C ALA A 50 -3.52 -4.61 -2.25
N GLU A 51 -4.71 -4.35 -1.71
CA GLU A 51 -5.59 -3.27 -2.17
C GLU A 51 -5.07 -1.90 -1.70
N ARG A 52 -4.45 -1.84 -0.50
CA ARG A 52 -3.86 -0.60 0.04
C ARG A 52 -2.75 -0.87 1.06
N TRP A 53 -1.72 -0.04 1.03
CA TRP A 53 -0.68 0.03 2.06
C TRP A 53 -0.97 1.26 2.92
N CYS A 54 -1.09 1.07 4.23
CA CYS A 54 -1.42 2.11 5.20
C CYS A 54 -0.25 2.31 6.16
N TYR A 55 0.34 3.50 6.14
CA TYR A 55 1.52 3.82 6.94
C TYR A 55 1.13 4.48 8.26
N ASN A 56 1.75 4.00 9.34
CA ASN A 56 1.55 4.44 10.72
C ASN A 56 0.05 4.50 11.08
N GLN A 57 -0.70 3.46 10.70
CA GLN A 57 -2.14 3.38 10.87
C GLN A 57 -2.55 3.63 12.34
N GLN A 58 -3.57 4.48 12.51
CA GLN A 58 -4.26 4.72 13.78
C GLN A 58 -5.75 4.47 13.55
N ASP A 59 -6.30 3.45 14.22
CA ASP A 59 -7.67 2.98 13.98
C ASP A 59 -7.93 2.74 12.48
N TYR A 60 -8.81 3.53 11.86
CA TYR A 60 -9.17 3.46 10.44
C TYR A 60 -8.53 4.56 9.59
N GLU A 61 -7.46 5.20 10.08
CA GLU A 61 -6.79 6.31 9.39
C GLU A 61 -5.30 6.03 9.16
N CYS A 62 -4.80 6.44 8.00
CA CYS A 62 -3.39 6.34 7.60
C CYS A 62 -2.70 7.71 7.69
N ALA A 63 -1.41 7.75 8.03
CA ALA A 63 -0.60 8.96 7.88
C ALA A 63 -0.42 9.30 6.39
N TRP A 64 -0.13 8.27 5.62
CA TRP A 64 -0.17 8.25 4.16
C TRP A 64 -0.45 6.82 3.71
N SER A 65 -0.82 6.66 2.44
CA SER A 65 -1.15 5.37 1.87
C SER A 65 -0.58 5.21 0.47
N ASP A 66 -0.18 3.99 0.13
CA ASP A 66 0.26 3.66 -1.21
C ASP A 66 -0.66 2.62 -1.86
N ILE A 67 -0.79 2.74 -3.18
CA ILE A 67 -1.39 1.72 -4.05
C ILE A 67 -0.38 1.43 -5.16
N TYR A 68 0.09 0.20 -5.25
CA TYR A 68 1.06 -0.19 -6.27
C TYR A 68 0.36 -0.44 -7.60
N LEU A 69 0.80 0.26 -8.64
CA LEU A 69 0.19 0.23 -9.97
C LEU A 69 0.82 -0.86 -10.85
N SER A 70 2.14 -1.05 -10.70
CA SER A 70 2.89 -2.10 -11.40
C SER A 70 4.22 -2.38 -10.72
N THR A 71 4.68 -3.62 -10.85
CA THR A 71 6.05 -4.03 -10.52
C THR A 71 6.65 -4.80 -11.68
N ASP A 72 7.94 -4.63 -11.92
CA ASP A 72 8.73 -5.48 -12.81
C ASP A 72 10.03 -5.94 -12.14
N ALA A 73 11.01 -6.39 -12.92
CA ALA A 73 12.28 -6.87 -12.38
C ALA A 73 13.18 -5.73 -11.85
N ASP A 74 12.97 -4.51 -12.33
CA ASP A 74 13.83 -3.36 -12.07
C ASP A 74 13.21 -2.39 -11.07
N GLY A 75 11.89 -2.42 -10.86
CA GLY A 75 11.26 -1.52 -9.91
C GLY A 75 9.74 -1.62 -9.81
N ALA A 76 9.17 -0.55 -9.28
CA ALA A 76 7.74 -0.38 -9.07
C ALA A 76 7.28 1.05 -9.37
N THR A 77 6.04 1.17 -9.84
CA THR A 77 5.31 2.43 -9.94
C THR A 77 4.12 2.36 -8.99
N PHE A 78 3.90 3.41 -8.22
CA PHE A 78 2.88 3.44 -7.18
C PHE A 78 2.27 4.83 -7.05
N GLU A 79 1.00 4.87 -6.64
CA GLU A 79 0.31 6.08 -6.27
C GLU A 79 0.39 6.25 -4.75
N ILE A 80 0.91 7.39 -4.30
CA ILE A 80 0.90 7.80 -2.90
C ILE A 80 -0.26 8.76 -2.71
N SER A 81 -1.03 8.59 -1.63
CA SER A 81 -2.08 9.50 -1.21
C SER A 81 -1.89 9.92 0.24
N HIS A 82 -2.01 11.21 0.52
CA HIS A 82 -1.96 11.74 1.87
C HIS A 82 -2.57 13.15 1.98
N PRO A 83 -2.83 13.63 3.20
CA PRO A 83 -3.22 15.00 3.46
C PRO A 83 -2.11 15.99 3.09
N TRP A 84 -2.39 16.94 2.20
CA TRP A 84 -1.50 18.10 1.99
C TRP A 84 -1.76 19.19 3.03
N SER A 85 -3.02 19.39 3.41
CA SER A 85 -3.45 20.35 4.42
C SER A 85 -4.73 19.89 5.11
N ASP A 86 -5.18 20.62 6.13
CA ASP A 86 -6.47 20.40 6.80
C ASP A 86 -7.68 20.37 5.82
N ALA A 87 -7.55 21.00 4.65
CA ALA A 87 -8.64 21.12 3.67
C ALA A 87 -8.46 20.25 2.42
N VAL A 88 -7.26 19.76 2.14
CA VAL A 88 -6.93 19.14 0.84
C VAL A 88 -6.15 17.85 1.04
N ASP A 89 -6.66 16.78 0.44
CA ASP A 89 -5.93 15.54 0.22
C ASP A 89 -5.33 15.55 -1.19
N ILE A 90 -4.14 14.96 -1.33
CA ILE A 90 -3.47 14.80 -2.62
C ILE A 90 -3.17 13.33 -2.89
N ALA A 91 -3.12 13.00 -4.17
CA ALA A 91 -2.63 11.73 -4.69
C ALA A 91 -1.64 12.00 -5.84
N PHE A 92 -0.53 11.27 -5.90
CA PHE A 92 0.46 11.41 -6.97
C PHE A 92 1.17 10.10 -7.26
N VAL A 93 1.67 9.96 -8.48
CA VAL A 93 2.45 8.81 -8.92
C VAL A 93 3.93 9.05 -8.64
N SER A 94 4.56 8.07 -8.01
CA SER A 94 6.00 7.95 -7.79
C SER A 94 6.53 6.64 -8.37
N GLU A 95 7.85 6.53 -8.42
CA GLU A 95 8.57 5.37 -8.93
C GLU A 95 9.71 5.00 -7.98
N GLY A 96 9.97 3.71 -7.87
CA GLY A 96 11.07 3.18 -7.08
C GLY A 96 11.83 2.11 -7.84
N VAL A 97 13.15 2.11 -7.69
CA VAL A 97 14.06 1.16 -8.33
C VAL A 97 14.48 0.10 -7.32
N PHE A 98 14.41 -1.17 -7.71
CA PHE A 98 14.87 -2.27 -6.89
C PHE A 98 16.40 -2.36 -6.90
N ARG A 99 16.99 -2.48 -5.71
CA ARG A 99 18.45 -2.54 -5.52
C ARG A 99 18.84 -3.69 -4.61
N ASP A 100 19.92 -4.37 -4.98
CA ASP A 100 20.58 -5.42 -4.19
C ASP A 100 19.67 -6.56 -3.71
N GLY A 101 18.54 -6.79 -4.41
CA GLY A 101 17.54 -7.79 -4.02
C GLY A 101 16.83 -7.51 -2.70
N ARG A 102 16.95 -6.28 -2.16
CA ARG A 102 16.52 -5.93 -0.81
C ARG A 102 15.74 -4.62 -0.74
N TYR A 103 16.19 -3.61 -1.47
CA TYR A 103 15.68 -2.26 -1.31
C TYR A 103 14.78 -1.85 -2.47
N ILE A 104 13.79 -1.01 -2.17
CA ILE A 104 13.18 -0.09 -3.14
C ILE A 104 13.72 1.30 -2.83
N CYS A 105 14.37 1.93 -3.80
CA CYS A 105 14.89 3.29 -3.67
C CYS A 105 14.06 4.22 -4.54
N GLU A 106 13.55 5.30 -3.97
CA GLU A 106 12.93 6.35 -4.77
C GLU A 106 13.91 6.89 -5.81
N ASN A 107 13.41 7.17 -7.00
CA ASN A 107 14.17 7.89 -8.02
C ASN A 107 13.81 9.38 -7.97
N ALA A 108 14.65 10.25 -8.53
CA ALA A 108 14.45 11.69 -8.64
C ALA A 108 13.34 12.07 -9.64
N TYR A 109 12.23 11.33 -9.59
CA TYR A 109 11.04 11.55 -10.37
C TYR A 109 10.32 12.79 -9.84
N ASN A 110 10.18 13.78 -10.71
CA ASN A 110 9.33 14.92 -10.41
C ASN A 110 7.87 14.46 -10.47
N TRP A 111 7.32 14.16 -9.30
CA TRP A 111 5.94 13.71 -9.10
C TRP A 111 4.91 14.84 -9.14
N VAL A 112 5.32 16.11 -8.99
CA VAL A 112 4.38 17.24 -8.92
C VAL A 112 3.42 17.33 -10.13
N PRO A 113 3.85 17.08 -11.39
CA PRO A 113 2.96 17.03 -12.54
C PRO A 113 1.84 15.98 -12.42
N SER A 114 2.06 14.86 -11.72
CA SER A 114 1.09 13.77 -11.57
C SER A 114 0.03 14.04 -10.51
N VAL A 115 0.22 15.04 -9.63
CA VAL A 115 -0.69 15.36 -8.53
C VAL A 115 -2.15 15.50 -8.98
N ARG A 116 -3.02 14.82 -8.25
CA ARG A 116 -4.47 15.03 -8.13
C ARG A 116 -4.77 15.49 -6.73
N ALA A 117 -5.87 16.22 -6.57
CA ALA A 117 -6.23 16.80 -5.27
C ALA A 117 -7.73 16.79 -5.08
N TYR A 118 -8.16 16.66 -3.83
CA TYR A 118 -9.54 16.50 -3.43
C TYR A 118 -9.82 17.33 -2.17
N GLU A 119 -10.99 17.94 -2.10
CA GLU A 119 -11.47 18.60 -0.87
C GLU A 119 -11.76 17.53 0.19
N ARG A 120 -11.16 17.66 1.38
CA ARG A 120 -11.29 16.66 2.45
C ARG A 120 -12.73 16.53 2.98
N GLY A 121 -13.51 17.62 2.89
CA GLY A 121 -14.85 17.67 3.48
C GLY A 121 -15.88 16.81 2.74
N ASP A 122 -15.76 16.71 1.42
CA ASP A 122 -16.78 16.10 0.56
C ASP A 122 -16.20 15.31 -0.63
N GLY A 123 -14.87 15.25 -0.76
CA GLY A 123 -14.15 14.46 -1.75
C GLY A 123 -14.19 15.04 -3.16
N TRP A 124 -14.66 16.27 -3.37
CA TRP A 124 -14.69 16.84 -4.71
C TRP A 124 -13.28 17.10 -5.24
N ALA A 125 -13.05 16.70 -6.49
CA ALA A 125 -11.78 16.91 -7.14
C ALA A 125 -11.51 18.41 -7.36
N LEU A 126 -10.32 18.86 -6.99
CA LEU A 126 -9.79 20.16 -7.40
C LEU A 126 -9.36 20.06 -8.86
N GLU A 127 -9.81 21.00 -9.68
CA GLU A 127 -9.56 20.99 -11.12
C GLU A 127 -9.07 22.35 -11.65
N GLY A 128 -8.69 22.38 -12.92
CA GLY A 128 -8.41 23.62 -13.65
C GLY A 128 -7.39 24.53 -12.96
N ARG A 129 -7.83 25.74 -12.60
CA ARG A 129 -6.96 26.78 -12.00
C ARG A 129 -6.57 26.48 -10.56
N GLU A 130 -7.46 25.85 -9.79
CA GLU A 130 -7.22 25.55 -8.38
C GLU A 130 -6.16 24.45 -8.26
N LEU A 131 -6.29 23.37 -9.03
CA LEU A 131 -5.27 22.34 -9.10
C LEU A 131 -3.93 22.89 -9.61
N ALA A 132 -3.94 23.80 -10.60
CA ALA A 132 -2.72 24.42 -11.10
C ALA A 132 -2.01 25.28 -10.05
N ALA A 133 -2.77 26.02 -9.24
CA ALA A 133 -2.23 26.83 -8.15
C ALA A 133 -1.61 25.94 -7.05
N LEU A 134 -2.31 24.88 -6.66
CA LEU A 134 -1.81 23.90 -5.68
C LEU A 134 -0.51 23.23 -6.16
N LYS A 135 -0.44 22.82 -7.42
CA LYS A 135 0.80 22.25 -7.99
C LYS A 135 1.98 23.22 -7.94
N ALA A 136 1.74 24.52 -8.16
CA ALA A 136 2.77 25.53 -8.05
C ALA A 136 3.25 25.70 -6.61
N GLU A 137 2.33 25.74 -5.65
CA GLU A 137 2.64 25.78 -4.21
C GLU A 137 3.50 24.58 -3.77
N ILE A 138 3.11 23.36 -4.17
CA ILE A 138 3.87 22.15 -3.88
C ILE A 138 5.27 22.26 -4.47
N ALA A 139 5.40 22.64 -5.75
CA ALA A 139 6.70 22.76 -6.43
C ALA A 139 7.65 23.78 -5.79
N GLU A 140 7.13 24.79 -5.07
CA GLU A 140 7.94 25.76 -4.32
C GLU A 140 8.45 25.22 -2.98
N THR A 141 7.81 24.17 -2.46
CA THR A 141 8.06 23.64 -1.11
C THR A 141 8.89 22.35 -1.13
N VAL A 142 8.72 21.52 -2.16
CA VAL A 142 9.33 20.19 -2.23
C VAL A 142 10.64 20.23 -3.03
N ASP A 143 11.66 19.54 -2.52
CA ASP A 143 12.89 19.31 -3.25
C ASP A 143 12.81 17.97 -3.98
N THR A 144 12.62 18.00 -5.30
CA THR A 144 12.58 16.80 -6.15
C THR A 144 13.97 16.40 -6.67
N SER A 145 15.04 17.02 -6.18
CA SER A 145 16.42 16.75 -6.62
C SER A 145 17.17 15.78 -5.72
N ASP A 146 16.61 15.43 -4.56
CA ASP A 146 17.24 14.54 -3.60
C ASP A 146 16.80 13.09 -3.84
N ASP A 147 17.78 12.21 -4.02
CA ASP A 147 17.63 10.90 -4.69
C ASP A 147 18.07 9.77 -3.74
N HIS A 148 17.61 9.81 -2.48
CA HIS A 148 18.32 9.16 -1.38
C HIS A 148 17.50 8.27 -0.44
N ALA A 149 16.16 8.25 -0.52
CA ALA A 149 15.38 7.38 0.35
C ALA A 149 15.34 5.94 -0.21
N CYS A 150 16.01 5.02 0.47
CA CYS A 150 15.96 3.60 0.18
C CYS A 150 15.27 2.86 1.32
N PHE A 151 14.33 1.99 0.99
CA PHE A 151 13.51 1.29 1.97
C PHE A 151 13.71 -0.21 1.93
N ASP A 152 13.74 -0.85 3.10
CA ASP A 152 13.52 -2.28 3.22
C ASP A 152 12.40 -2.60 4.21
N TYR A 153 11.95 -3.86 4.19
CA TYR A 153 10.78 -4.28 4.94
C TYR A 153 11.06 -5.52 5.79
N ILE A 154 10.75 -5.41 7.07
CA ILE A 154 10.80 -6.52 8.02
C ILE A 154 9.40 -7.03 8.28
N TYR A 155 9.18 -8.33 8.09
CA TYR A 155 7.91 -8.96 8.38
C TYR A 155 7.58 -8.93 9.88
N ARG A 156 6.41 -8.42 10.26
CA ARG A 156 5.95 -8.37 11.67
C ARG A 156 4.84 -9.36 11.97
N GLY A 157 4.02 -9.70 10.99
CA GLY A 157 2.96 -10.69 11.16
C GLY A 157 1.87 -10.51 10.12
N HIS A 158 0.80 -11.29 10.28
CA HIS A 158 -0.42 -11.16 9.51
C HIS A 158 -1.61 -11.50 10.39
N ASP A 159 -2.77 -10.95 10.04
CA ASP A 159 -4.06 -11.36 10.55
C ASP A 159 -4.86 -11.94 9.40
N ARG A 160 -5.30 -13.19 9.55
CA ARG A 160 -6.04 -13.89 8.50
C ARG A 160 -7.51 -13.49 8.47
N ASP A 161 -8.08 -13.15 9.62
CA ASP A 161 -9.50 -12.82 9.72
C ASP A 161 -9.76 -11.39 9.20
N GLU A 162 -8.81 -10.48 9.44
CA GLU A 162 -8.84 -9.11 8.91
C GLU A 162 -8.17 -8.99 7.52
N GLU A 163 -7.60 -10.08 6.99
CA GLU A 163 -6.86 -10.12 5.71
C GLU A 163 -5.76 -9.04 5.62
N THR A 164 -4.95 -8.91 6.68
CA THR A 164 -3.87 -7.90 6.77
C THR A 164 -2.49 -8.50 6.97
N ILE A 165 -1.46 -7.79 6.50
CA ILE A 165 -0.05 -8.05 6.80
C ILE A 165 0.56 -6.82 7.44
N THR A 166 1.34 -6.98 8.52
CA THR A 166 2.12 -5.90 9.11
C THR A 166 3.59 -6.04 8.78
N LEU A 167 4.18 -4.95 8.29
CA LEU A 167 5.61 -4.79 8.02
C LEU A 167 6.16 -3.63 8.86
N LEU A 168 7.47 -3.67 9.14
CA LEU A 168 8.23 -2.47 9.51
C LEU A 168 9.05 -2.05 8.31
N GLN A 169 8.75 -0.89 7.75
CA GLN A 169 9.61 -0.22 6.77
C GLN A 169 10.74 0.49 7.51
N ARG A 170 11.95 0.40 6.98
CA ARG A 170 13.10 1.17 7.44
C ARG A 170 13.63 2.03 6.31
N ASP A 171 13.75 3.31 6.56
CA ASP A 171 14.29 4.32 5.65
C ASP A 171 15.81 4.45 5.87
N TYR A 172 16.55 4.52 4.77
CA TYR A 172 18.00 4.61 4.76
C TYR A 172 18.48 5.79 3.92
N ALA A 173 19.59 6.42 4.34
CA ALA A 173 20.35 7.36 3.53
C ALA A 173 21.11 6.63 2.40
N GLY A 174 20.39 6.09 1.42
CA GLY A 174 20.90 5.18 0.40
C GLY A 174 21.10 3.74 0.89
N PRO A 175 21.42 2.79 0.00
CA PRO A 175 21.42 1.34 0.31
C PRO A 175 22.50 0.90 1.32
N ASP A 176 23.55 1.71 1.49
CA ASP A 176 24.64 1.50 2.46
C ASP A 176 24.60 2.49 3.64
N GLY A 177 23.52 3.28 3.75
CA GLY A 177 23.35 4.33 4.74
C GLY A 177 22.99 3.83 6.14
N ASN A 178 22.92 4.76 7.09
CA ASN A 178 22.27 4.50 8.38
C ASN A 178 20.75 4.57 8.21
N VAL A 179 20.03 3.87 9.10
CA VAL A 179 18.58 4.02 9.21
C VAL A 179 18.26 5.45 9.66
N LEU A 180 17.47 6.17 8.87
CA LEU A 180 17.01 7.53 9.14
C LEU A 180 15.69 7.53 9.89
N GLY A 181 14.83 6.55 9.62
CA GLY A 181 13.51 6.43 10.21
C GLY A 181 12.92 5.04 10.04
N GLU A 182 11.82 4.80 10.73
CA GLU A 182 11.04 3.57 10.61
C GLU A 182 9.55 3.92 10.58
N ALA A 183 8.79 3.17 9.78
CA ALA A 183 7.33 3.28 9.70
C ALA A 183 6.69 1.89 9.83
N THR A 184 5.61 1.80 10.59
CA THR A 184 4.78 0.59 10.59
C THR A 184 3.87 0.63 9.37
N VAL A 185 3.80 -0.46 8.62
CA VAL A 185 2.99 -0.54 7.40
C VAL A 185 2.01 -1.68 7.55
N THR A 186 0.73 -1.40 7.40
CA THR A 186 -0.32 -2.40 7.32
C THR A 186 -0.79 -2.51 5.88
N LEU A 187 -0.65 -3.70 5.31
CA LEU A 187 -1.14 -4.04 3.98
C LEU A 187 -2.54 -4.63 4.16
N HIS A 188 -3.51 -4.06 3.47
CA HIS A 188 -4.90 -4.50 3.45
C HIS A 188 -5.18 -5.25 2.15
N PHE A 189 -5.60 -6.50 2.25
CA PHE A 189 -5.97 -7.34 1.09
C PHE A 189 -7.47 -7.40 0.90
N ASN A 190 -8.25 -7.13 1.95
CA ASN A 190 -9.69 -6.98 1.84
C ASN A 190 -10.04 -5.60 1.26
N ARG A 191 -10.74 -5.60 0.13
CA ARG A 191 -11.14 -4.36 -0.54
C ARG A 191 -12.11 -3.51 0.28
N ASP A 192 -13.09 -4.15 0.93
CA ASP A 192 -14.15 -3.42 1.63
C ASP A 192 -13.57 -2.64 2.81
N THR A 193 -12.66 -3.24 3.59
CA THR A 193 -11.98 -2.54 4.69
C THR A 193 -10.95 -1.54 4.20
N ALA A 194 -10.25 -1.83 3.10
CA ALA A 194 -9.30 -0.89 2.50
C ALA A 194 -9.98 0.40 2.01
N ASP A 195 -11.17 0.29 1.42
CA ASP A 195 -11.98 1.42 0.93
C ASP A 195 -12.53 2.30 2.07
N GLU A 196 -12.63 1.76 3.29
CA GLU A 196 -13.05 2.50 4.49
C GLU A 196 -11.92 3.30 5.15
N LEU A 197 -10.66 3.08 4.76
CA LEU A 197 -9.52 3.78 5.33
C LEU A 197 -9.54 5.28 4.95
N GLY A 198 -9.43 6.13 5.96
CA GLY A 198 -9.23 7.57 5.83
C GLY A 198 -7.76 7.98 6.04
N TRP A 199 -7.56 9.28 6.21
CA TRP A 199 -6.26 9.85 6.55
C TRP A 199 -6.36 10.74 7.80
N TYR A 200 -5.26 10.85 8.54
CA TYR A 200 -5.09 11.86 9.59
C TYR A 200 -3.99 12.86 9.23
N PHE A 201 -4.07 14.07 9.76
CA PHE A 201 -3.05 15.12 9.61
C PHE A 201 -2.18 15.23 10.87
#